data_AF-A0A4W6EGQ1-F1
#
_entry.id   AF-A0A4W6EGQ1-F1
#
_cell.length_a   1.000
_cell.length_b   1.000
_cell.length_c   1.000
_cell.angle_alpha   90.00
_cell.angle_beta   90.00
_cell.angle_gamma   90.00
#
_symmetry.space_group_name_H-M   'P 1'
#
loop_
_entity.id
_entity.type
_entity.pdbx_description
1 polymer ?
#
loop_
_entity_poly.entity_id
_entity_poly.type
_entity_poly.pdbx_seq_one_letter_code
_entity_poly.pdbx_strand_id
1 'polypeptide(L)'
;MLFRRRARMLRWLVCGRLGPVWMWKALLLFVAIAFAGQLLGVIFNKSSVQPAARSIFSSPDAQGPSLGSCQPHNHIMFLKTHKTASSTVLNMLYRFGEERNLRFALPLGYQLGYPLPFNAHRVKGYRGPRAVEFHIMGNHMRFNKPEVEKVMPADTFYFSIIRDPVSLAESSFAYYKEVAPAFRKAKGLGDFADDPRKYYDPRLRNNHYARNLLWFDFGMDHNANFSMALAQRGVAMVRRNFKLILVSEYFDQSMILLRHALCWPLDAVVSFSLNARQQKPSGIGGMSGSWVGKAAAVAGVSVRGGHSQAKTLPNLSLTEEQREKLRQWNALDWHLYKAFNQTFWEEIDRFGLSQMEQEVSLLRMRREDLARVCLRDGGKPVEAHRIRDKNIRPFQSGLVKILGYELQPGLDNTTRTACLRMIRPEIQYKDVLDAKQFLRAPAVQGQPVQQNVGRMVAAGGYFIRQDSSRTGERLVGGEAGGRTVDEGERDWDGSHLMRSNQTLMRGQDKGRLR
;
A
#
# COMPACT_ATOMS: atom_id res chain seq x y z
N MET A 1 -58.46 27.23 97.49
CA MET A 1 -59.83 27.11 96.95
C MET A 1 -59.72 26.51 95.56
N LEU A 2 -59.95 25.20 95.40
CA LEU A 2 -61.23 24.60 95.03
C LEU A 2 -61.75 25.02 93.64
N PHE A 3 -61.96 23.99 92.81
CA PHE A 3 -63.00 23.87 91.76
C PHE A 3 -62.73 24.52 90.37
N ARG A 4 -63.13 23.96 89.22
CA ARG A 4 -63.77 22.68 88.77
C ARG A 4 -64.06 22.83 87.26
N ARG A 5 -64.31 21.70 86.57
CA ARG A 5 -65.11 21.48 85.32
C ARG A 5 -64.35 21.52 83.98
N ARG A 6 -64.19 20.34 83.36
CA ARG A 6 -65.06 19.63 82.36
C ARG A 6 -64.96 20.27 80.97
N ALA A 7 -64.32 19.65 79.98
CA ALA A 7 -64.68 18.43 79.22
C ALA A 7 -65.47 18.72 77.93
N ARG A 8 -64.92 18.32 76.78
CA ARG A 8 -65.55 17.63 75.62
C ARG A 8 -64.45 17.37 74.57
N MET A 9 -63.95 16.13 74.51
CA MET A 9 -64.29 15.11 73.51
C MET A 9 -63.93 15.48 72.06
N LEU A 10 -62.89 14.82 71.53
CA LEU A 10 -63.07 13.97 70.36
C LEU A 10 -62.05 12.81 70.34
N ARG A 11 -62.63 11.61 70.49
CA ARG A 11 -62.19 10.28 70.03
C ARG A 11 -61.63 10.37 68.59
N TRP A 12 -60.58 9.67 68.14
CA TRP A 12 -60.34 8.22 68.12
C TRP A 12 -58.96 7.94 67.47
N LEU A 13 -58.54 6.66 67.47
CA LEU A 13 -57.34 6.04 66.85
C LEU A 13 -56.09 6.17 67.75
N VAL A 14 -55.45 5.12 68.27
CA VAL A 14 -54.97 3.88 67.63
C VAL A 14 -54.70 2.86 68.74
N CYS A 15 -55.20 1.63 68.63
CA CYS A 15 -54.58 0.46 69.26
C CYS A 15 -55.12 -0.84 68.62
N GLY A 16 -54.64 -1.14 67.42
CA GLY A 16 -54.76 -2.46 66.81
C GLY A 16 -53.39 -3.14 66.89
N ARG A 17 -53.29 -4.19 67.71
CA ARG A 17 -52.10 -5.06 67.80
C ARG A 17 -51.79 -5.67 66.42
N LEU A 18 -50.69 -5.28 65.81
CA LEU A 18 -50.15 -5.92 64.61
C LEU A 18 -49.50 -7.25 65.02
N GLY A 19 -50.23 -8.35 64.84
CA GLY A 19 -49.71 -9.69 65.07
C GLY A 19 -48.69 -10.13 64.00
N PRO A 20 -47.87 -11.17 64.29
CA PRO A 20 -46.78 -11.65 63.43
C PRO A 20 -47.21 -12.05 62.00
N VAL A 21 -48.50 -12.31 61.78
CA VAL A 21 -49.09 -12.60 60.47
C VAL A 21 -49.03 -11.39 59.52
N TRP A 22 -49.10 -10.16 60.05
CA TRP A 22 -49.06 -8.95 59.22
C TRP A 22 -47.65 -8.67 58.69
N MET A 23 -46.64 -8.95 59.52
CA MET A 23 -45.23 -8.89 59.12
C MET A 23 -44.93 -9.89 58.00
N TRP A 24 -45.48 -11.10 58.05
CA TRP A 24 -45.32 -12.10 56.99
C TRP A 24 -46.03 -11.72 55.69
N LYS A 25 -47.23 -11.12 55.77
CA LYS A 25 -47.92 -10.60 54.59
C LYS A 25 -47.20 -9.43 53.95
N ALA A 26 -46.63 -8.53 54.76
CA ALA A 26 -45.80 -7.43 54.27
C ALA A 26 -44.51 -7.95 53.60
N LEU A 27 -43.84 -8.93 54.21
CA LEU A 27 -42.63 -9.54 53.64
C LEU A 27 -42.92 -10.22 52.29
N LEU A 28 -44.01 -10.98 52.19
CA LEU A 28 -44.42 -11.63 50.93
C LEU A 28 -44.77 -10.58 49.85
N LEU A 29 -45.39 -9.47 50.23
CA LEU A 29 -45.68 -8.36 49.31
C LEU A 29 -44.38 -7.71 48.79
N PHE A 30 -43.40 -7.46 49.66
CA PHE A 30 -42.10 -6.92 49.25
C PHE A 30 -41.31 -7.89 48.36
N VAL A 31 -41.34 -9.19 48.65
CA VAL A 31 -40.72 -10.21 47.79
C VAL A 31 -41.40 -10.27 46.43
N ALA A 32 -42.73 -10.21 46.38
CA ALA A 32 -43.48 -10.19 45.12
C ALA A 32 -43.18 -8.93 44.28
N ILE A 33 -43.07 -7.76 44.92
CA ILE A 33 -42.70 -6.49 44.25
C ILE A 33 -41.25 -6.55 43.74
N ALA A 34 -40.32 -7.11 44.52
CA ALA A 34 -38.93 -7.28 44.09
C ALA A 34 -38.80 -8.23 42.89
N PHE A 35 -39.57 -9.33 42.90
CA PHE A 35 -39.60 -10.30 41.80
C PHE A 35 -40.26 -9.71 40.54
N ALA A 36 -41.34 -8.94 40.69
CA ALA A 36 -41.97 -8.21 39.60
C ALA A 36 -41.04 -7.13 39.02
N GLY A 37 -40.27 -6.44 39.87
CA GLY A 37 -39.24 -5.48 39.45
C GLY A 37 -38.09 -6.14 38.69
N GLN A 38 -37.66 -7.35 39.10
CA GLN A 38 -36.66 -8.13 38.35
C GLN A 38 -37.21 -8.62 37.01
N LEU A 39 -38.47 -9.08 36.93
CA LEU A 39 -39.10 -9.46 35.65
C LEU A 39 -39.26 -8.26 34.71
N LEU A 40 -39.70 -7.11 35.23
CA LEU A 40 -39.79 -5.86 34.45
C LEU A 40 -38.41 -5.37 34.01
N GLY A 41 -37.39 -5.48 34.87
CA GLY A 41 -36.00 -5.19 34.51
C GLY A 41 -35.46 -6.10 33.41
N VAL A 42 -35.83 -7.38 33.40
CA VAL A 42 -35.45 -8.35 32.35
C VAL A 42 -36.21 -8.10 31.03
N ILE A 43 -37.47 -7.64 31.09
CA ILE A 43 -38.28 -7.32 29.90
C ILE A 43 -37.84 -5.98 29.28
N PHE A 44 -37.51 -4.96 30.10
CA PHE A 44 -37.01 -3.66 29.60
C PHE A 44 -35.53 -3.68 29.19
N ASN A 45 -34.71 -4.61 29.71
CA ASN A 45 -33.33 -4.81 29.24
C ASN A 45 -33.26 -5.58 27.90
N LYS A 46 -34.38 -6.13 27.42
CA LYS A 46 -34.45 -6.85 26.14
C LYS A 46 -34.80 -5.95 24.94
N SER A 47 -35.13 -4.69 25.19
CA SER A 47 -35.58 -3.72 24.16
C SER A 47 -34.59 -2.60 23.88
N SER A 48 -33.40 -2.62 24.51
CA SER A 48 -32.32 -1.67 24.24
C SER A 48 -31.01 -2.37 23.88
N VAL A 49 -31.09 -3.43 23.07
CA VAL A 49 -29.97 -3.76 22.19
C VAL A 49 -30.11 -2.82 21.00
N GLN A 50 -29.35 -1.72 21.02
CA GLN A 50 -29.14 -0.97 19.78
C GLN A 50 -28.69 -1.96 18.70
N PRO A 51 -29.25 -1.94 17.49
CA PRO A 51 -28.69 -2.72 16.41
C PRO A 51 -27.22 -2.33 16.34
N ALA A 52 -26.31 -3.31 16.45
CA ALA A 52 -24.89 -3.08 16.18
C ALA A 52 -24.84 -2.27 14.87
N ALA A 53 -24.23 -1.08 14.92
CA ALA A 53 -24.14 -0.20 13.77
C ALA A 53 -23.74 -1.05 12.57
N ARG A 54 -24.66 -1.22 11.60
CA ARG A 54 -24.38 -1.99 10.40
C ARG A 54 -23.17 -1.34 9.76
N SER A 55 -22.01 -1.98 9.90
CA SER A 55 -20.77 -1.50 9.30
C SER A 55 -21.07 -1.29 7.82
N ILE A 56 -20.80 -0.10 7.29
CA ILE A 56 -21.02 0.22 5.87
C ILE A 56 -20.28 -0.80 4.99
N PHE A 57 -19.21 -1.42 5.50
CA PHE A 57 -18.41 -2.47 4.88
C PHE A 57 -18.96 -3.90 5.05
N SER A 58 -20.17 -4.06 5.60
CA SER A 58 -20.81 -5.36 5.86
C SER A 58 -22.25 -5.44 5.31
N SER A 59 -22.66 -4.48 4.46
CA SER A 59 -23.95 -4.50 3.77
C SER A 59 -24.01 -5.65 2.75
N PRO A 60 -25.18 -6.26 2.46
CA PRO A 60 -25.34 -7.17 1.32
C PRO A 60 -24.82 -6.59 -0.01
N ASP A 61 -24.92 -5.27 -0.18
CA ASP A 61 -24.40 -4.54 -1.35
C ASP A 61 -22.87 -4.69 -1.53
N ALA A 62 -22.15 -5.05 -0.45
CA ALA A 62 -20.71 -5.26 -0.47
C ALA A 62 -20.27 -6.45 -1.32
N GLN A 63 -21.17 -7.42 -1.54
CA GLN A 63 -20.83 -8.63 -2.30
C GLN A 63 -20.90 -8.40 -3.82
N GLY A 64 -21.80 -7.52 -4.27
CA GLY A 64 -22.12 -7.32 -5.69
C GLY A 64 -22.88 -8.50 -6.31
N PRO A 65 -23.00 -8.55 -7.65
CA PRO A 65 -23.69 -9.62 -8.37
C PRO A 65 -23.09 -11.01 -8.11
N SER A 66 -23.90 -12.07 -8.25
CA SER A 66 -23.44 -13.45 -8.04
C SER A 66 -22.23 -13.78 -8.91
N LEU A 67 -21.23 -14.43 -8.32
CA LEU A 67 -20.03 -14.94 -8.99
C LEU A 67 -20.18 -16.41 -9.44
N GLY A 68 -21.38 -16.99 -9.29
CA GLY A 68 -21.61 -18.41 -9.50
C GLY A 68 -20.91 -19.28 -8.46
N SER A 69 -20.65 -20.53 -8.81
CA SER A 69 -19.96 -21.49 -7.95
C SER A 69 -18.45 -21.34 -8.10
N CYS A 70 -17.81 -20.55 -7.25
CA CYS A 70 -16.35 -20.50 -7.15
C CYS A 70 -15.86 -20.17 -5.74
N GLN A 71 -14.57 -20.41 -5.47
CA GLN A 71 -13.95 -20.18 -4.18
C GLN A 71 -13.00 -18.99 -4.23
N PRO A 72 -13.00 -18.09 -3.23
CA PRO A 72 -12.08 -16.96 -3.19
C PRO A 72 -10.62 -17.39 -3.24
N HIS A 73 -9.86 -16.82 -4.19
CA HIS A 73 -8.43 -17.02 -4.28
C HIS A 73 -7.71 -16.23 -3.17
N ASN A 74 -6.88 -16.92 -2.39
CA ASN A 74 -6.05 -16.32 -1.34
C ASN A 74 -4.56 -16.32 -1.68
N HIS A 75 -4.09 -17.26 -2.50
CA HIS A 75 -2.71 -17.32 -3.00
C HIS A 75 -2.58 -16.47 -4.26
N ILE A 76 -1.93 -15.32 -4.14
CA ILE A 76 -1.90 -14.29 -5.16
C ILE A 76 -0.49 -13.75 -5.34
N MET A 77 -0.04 -13.75 -6.59
CA MET A 77 1.14 -13.01 -7.01
C MET A 77 0.72 -11.91 -7.98
N PHE A 78 0.89 -10.68 -7.53
CA PHE A 78 0.70 -9.50 -8.34
C PHE A 78 2.05 -8.95 -8.77
N LEU A 79 2.40 -9.07 -10.05
CA LEU A 79 3.57 -8.36 -10.56
C LEU A 79 3.22 -6.88 -10.71
N LYS A 80 3.67 -6.09 -9.76
CA LYS A 80 3.49 -4.65 -9.75
C LYS A 80 4.44 -3.94 -10.71
N THR A 81 3.92 -3.53 -11.87
CA THR A 81 4.64 -2.70 -12.85
C THR A 81 4.65 -1.22 -12.47
N HIS A 82 5.64 -0.48 -12.92
CA HIS A 82 5.82 0.93 -12.58
C HIS A 82 4.86 1.84 -13.37
N LYS A 83 4.26 2.81 -12.66
CA LYS A 83 3.46 3.92 -13.22
C LYS A 83 2.20 3.48 -14.00
N THR A 84 1.64 2.34 -13.63
CA THR A 84 0.44 1.68 -14.20
C THR A 84 -0.73 1.63 -13.21
N ALA A 85 -0.88 2.63 -12.33
CA ALA A 85 -1.86 2.62 -11.22
C ALA A 85 -1.72 1.43 -10.23
N SER A 86 -0.60 0.72 -10.28
CA SER A 86 -0.36 -0.52 -9.54
C SER A 86 -0.29 -0.36 -8.02
N SER A 87 0.00 0.82 -7.48
CA SER A 87 -0.13 1.10 -6.03
C SER A 87 -1.57 1.01 -5.54
N THR A 88 -2.55 1.34 -6.38
CA THR A 88 -3.98 1.23 -6.05
C THR A 88 -4.38 -0.25 -5.95
N VAL A 89 -3.95 -1.07 -6.91
CA VAL A 89 -4.15 -2.52 -6.90
C VAL A 89 -3.46 -3.16 -5.69
N LEU A 90 -2.24 -2.74 -5.34
CA LEU A 90 -1.56 -3.28 -4.16
C LEU A 90 -2.26 -2.91 -2.84
N ASN A 91 -2.80 -1.69 -2.71
CA ASN A 91 -3.61 -1.31 -1.54
C ASN A 91 -4.85 -2.20 -1.40
N MET A 92 -5.52 -2.48 -2.52
CA MET A 92 -6.65 -3.42 -2.56
C MET A 92 -6.26 -4.82 -2.07
N LEU A 93 -5.12 -5.36 -2.52
CA LEU A 93 -4.61 -6.66 -2.04
C LEU A 93 -4.25 -6.64 -0.55
N TYR A 94 -3.62 -5.56 -0.07
CA TYR A 94 -3.29 -5.39 1.34
C TYR A 94 -4.53 -5.38 2.23
N ARG A 95 -5.59 -4.68 1.81
CA ARG A 95 -6.87 -4.65 2.51
C ARG A 95 -7.49 -6.04 2.60
N PHE A 96 -7.65 -6.69 1.46
CA PHE A 96 -8.25 -8.01 1.39
C PHE A 96 -7.54 -9.01 2.31
N GLY A 97 -6.19 -9.04 2.25
CA GLY A 97 -5.39 -9.93 3.07
C GLY A 97 -5.37 -9.56 4.55
N GLU A 98 -5.29 -8.27 4.89
CA GLU A 98 -5.33 -7.83 6.29
C GLU A 98 -6.65 -8.20 6.97
N GLU A 99 -7.77 -8.00 6.29
CA GLU A 99 -9.12 -8.34 6.81
C GLU A 99 -9.31 -9.84 7.05
N ARG A 100 -8.52 -10.68 6.38
CA ARG A 100 -8.56 -12.14 6.46
C ARG A 100 -7.37 -12.75 7.19
N ASN A 101 -6.52 -11.91 7.81
CA ASN A 101 -5.30 -12.32 8.50
C ASN A 101 -4.35 -13.15 7.61
N LEU A 102 -4.30 -12.86 6.31
CA LEU A 102 -3.40 -13.52 5.37
C LEU A 102 -1.96 -13.05 5.56
N ARG A 103 -1.01 -13.96 5.34
CA ARG A 103 0.44 -13.66 5.37
C ARG A 103 0.92 -13.07 4.05
N PHE A 104 1.71 -12.00 4.13
CA PHE A 104 2.29 -11.31 2.99
C PHE A 104 3.78 -11.64 2.83
N ALA A 105 4.23 -11.85 1.59
CA ALA A 105 5.64 -11.91 1.24
C ALA A 105 6.21 -10.48 1.13
N LEU A 106 6.56 -9.89 2.29
CA LEU A 106 7.01 -8.49 2.39
C LEU A 106 8.53 -8.38 2.20
N PRO A 107 9.03 -7.26 1.63
CA PRO A 107 10.46 -7.00 1.54
C PRO A 107 11.08 -6.59 2.88
N LEU A 108 12.40 -6.73 2.99
CA LEU A 108 13.18 -6.19 4.11
C LEU A 108 13.16 -4.65 4.16
N GLY A 109 13.15 -4.00 2.99
CA GLY A 109 13.01 -2.55 2.82
C GLY A 109 11.62 -2.19 2.26
N TYR A 110 11.59 -1.42 1.18
CA TYR A 110 10.34 -1.04 0.49
C TYR A 110 10.08 -1.84 -0.81
N GLN A 111 11.12 -2.45 -1.40
CA GLN A 111 11.03 -3.30 -2.61
C GLN A 111 11.71 -4.65 -2.40
N LEU A 112 11.34 -5.63 -3.21
CA LEU A 112 11.88 -6.99 -3.23
C LEU A 112 13.16 -7.07 -4.07
N GLY A 113 14.15 -6.23 -3.76
CA GLY A 113 15.49 -6.27 -4.37
C GLY A 113 15.63 -5.61 -5.75
N TYR A 114 14.67 -4.77 -6.14
CA TYR A 114 14.70 -4.01 -7.39
C TYR A 114 15.92 -3.05 -7.42
N PRO A 115 16.63 -2.86 -8.55
CA PRO A 115 16.30 -3.27 -9.93
C PRO A 115 16.90 -4.61 -10.37
N LEU A 116 17.54 -5.36 -9.47
CA LEU A 116 18.06 -6.69 -9.80
C LEU A 116 16.90 -7.70 -9.95
N PRO A 117 17.05 -8.76 -10.76
CA PRO A 117 16.09 -9.84 -10.82
C PRO A 117 15.75 -10.34 -9.41
N PHE A 118 14.46 -10.57 -9.17
CA PHE A 118 13.96 -11.01 -7.88
C PHE A 118 14.69 -12.27 -7.40
N ASN A 119 14.96 -12.33 -6.10
CA ASN A 119 15.53 -13.48 -5.40
C ASN A 119 14.73 -13.73 -4.12
N ALA A 120 14.42 -14.99 -3.81
CA ALA A 120 13.57 -15.35 -2.69
C ALA A 120 14.07 -14.82 -1.33
N HIS A 121 15.38 -14.67 -1.15
CA HIS A 121 15.99 -14.10 0.09
C HIS A 121 15.69 -12.62 0.30
N ARG A 122 15.08 -11.93 -0.68
CA ARG A 122 14.59 -10.56 -0.52
C ARG A 122 13.27 -10.50 0.26
N VAL A 123 12.61 -11.64 0.48
CA VAL A 123 11.40 -11.75 1.30
C VAL A 123 11.79 -11.91 2.76
N LYS A 124 11.29 -11.02 3.61
CA LYS A 124 11.52 -11.07 5.05
C LYS A 124 10.90 -12.34 5.64
N GLY A 125 11.68 -13.05 6.46
CA GLY A 125 11.25 -14.29 7.09
C GLY A 125 11.26 -15.51 6.15
N TYR A 126 11.74 -15.38 4.90
CA TYR A 126 11.97 -16.53 4.04
C TYR A 126 13.08 -17.43 4.62
N ARG A 127 12.80 -18.74 4.71
CA ARG A 127 13.69 -19.76 5.30
C ARG A 127 13.92 -20.95 4.36
N GLY A 128 13.67 -20.77 3.07
CA GLY A 128 13.70 -21.83 2.07
C GLY A 128 12.32 -22.19 1.54
N PRO A 129 12.25 -22.99 0.45
CA PRO A 129 11.00 -23.34 -0.19
C PRO A 129 10.08 -24.11 0.77
N ARG A 130 8.80 -23.72 0.82
CA ARG A 130 7.76 -24.35 1.66
C ARG A 130 8.00 -24.25 3.18
N ALA A 131 9.02 -23.52 3.63
CA ALA A 131 9.30 -23.34 5.06
C ALA A 131 8.29 -22.40 5.74
N VAL A 132 7.75 -21.45 4.98
CA VAL A 132 6.71 -20.51 5.40
C VAL A 132 5.77 -20.33 4.21
N GLU A 133 4.46 -20.44 4.43
CA GLU A 133 3.46 -20.23 3.39
C GLU A 133 3.03 -18.76 3.34
N PHE A 134 3.32 -18.10 2.24
CA PHE A 134 2.86 -16.74 1.98
C PHE A 134 1.63 -16.78 1.08
N HIS A 135 0.67 -15.91 1.35
CA HIS A 135 -0.58 -15.85 0.61
C HIS A 135 -0.54 -14.76 -0.45
N ILE A 136 -0.01 -13.58 -0.14
CA ILE A 136 0.00 -12.45 -1.07
C ILE A 136 1.41 -11.91 -1.26
N MET A 137 1.83 -11.77 -2.52
CA MET A 137 3.06 -11.12 -2.92
C MET A 137 2.75 -10.06 -3.98
N GLY A 138 3.12 -8.81 -3.71
CA GLY A 138 2.78 -7.71 -4.63
C GLY A 138 3.68 -6.47 -4.59
N ASN A 139 4.69 -6.43 -3.72
CA ASN A 139 5.65 -5.33 -3.69
C ASN A 139 6.50 -5.32 -4.96
N HIS A 140 7.01 -4.13 -5.32
CA HIS A 140 7.86 -3.97 -6.51
C HIS A 140 9.04 -4.94 -6.52
N MET A 141 9.22 -5.59 -7.67
CA MET A 141 10.30 -6.52 -7.97
C MET A 141 10.59 -6.46 -9.47
N ARG A 142 11.76 -6.95 -9.88
CA ARG A 142 11.98 -7.34 -11.28
C ARG A 142 11.69 -8.83 -11.40
N PHE A 143 10.68 -9.21 -12.18
CA PHE A 143 10.13 -10.55 -12.14
C PHE A 143 11.18 -11.65 -12.41
N ASN A 144 11.11 -12.72 -11.62
CA ASN A 144 11.93 -13.90 -11.80
C ASN A 144 11.13 -15.13 -11.35
N LYS A 145 10.45 -15.78 -12.29
CA LYS A 145 9.47 -16.85 -12.00
C LYS A 145 10.03 -17.98 -11.13
N PRO A 146 11.20 -18.59 -11.43
CA PRO A 146 11.78 -19.63 -10.58
C PRO A 146 12.01 -19.21 -9.12
N GLU A 147 12.32 -17.94 -8.86
CA GLU A 147 12.52 -17.44 -7.49
C GLU A 147 11.18 -17.16 -6.80
N VAL A 148 10.17 -16.69 -7.53
CA VAL A 148 8.81 -16.49 -7.00
C VAL A 148 8.18 -17.83 -6.59
N GLU A 149 8.40 -18.90 -7.35
CA GLU A 149 7.89 -20.25 -7.04
C GLU A 149 8.52 -20.87 -5.79
N LYS A 150 9.66 -20.35 -5.32
CA LYS A 150 10.23 -20.75 -4.03
C LYS A 150 9.46 -20.15 -2.85
N VAL A 151 8.77 -19.03 -3.06
CA VAL A 151 8.06 -18.26 -2.03
C VAL A 151 6.57 -18.58 -2.03
N MET A 152 5.97 -18.59 -3.23
CA MET A 152 4.52 -18.67 -3.41
C MET A 152 4.06 -20.11 -3.67
N PRO A 153 2.92 -20.55 -3.09
CA PRO A 153 2.33 -21.86 -3.36
C PRO A 153 2.03 -22.14 -4.84
N ALA A 154 1.92 -23.42 -5.22
CA ALA A 154 1.76 -23.83 -6.62
C ALA A 154 0.40 -23.40 -7.24
N ASP A 155 -0.64 -23.26 -6.43
CA ASP A 155 -1.98 -22.83 -6.83
C ASP A 155 -2.13 -21.31 -6.95
N THR A 156 -1.05 -20.56 -6.73
CA THR A 156 -1.03 -19.09 -6.77
C THR A 156 -1.62 -18.55 -8.08
N PHE A 157 -2.52 -17.58 -7.96
CA PHE A 157 -3.04 -16.80 -9.07
C PHE A 157 -2.07 -15.66 -9.43
N TYR A 158 -1.47 -15.73 -10.61
CA TYR A 158 -0.53 -14.72 -11.11
C TYR A 158 -1.25 -13.72 -12.00
N PHE A 159 -1.13 -12.43 -11.69
CA PHE A 159 -1.63 -11.36 -12.54
C PHE A 159 -0.74 -10.12 -12.52
N SER A 160 -0.94 -9.22 -13.48
CA SER A 160 -0.21 -7.97 -13.56
C SER A 160 -1.11 -6.87 -14.16
N ILE A 161 -0.58 -5.66 -14.29
CA ILE A 161 -1.24 -4.51 -14.91
C ILE A 161 -0.27 -3.84 -15.87
N ILE A 162 -0.77 -3.36 -17.00
CA ILE A 162 0.01 -2.64 -18.00
C ILE A 162 -0.65 -1.29 -18.32
N ARG A 163 0.04 -0.49 -19.13
CA ARG A 163 -0.38 0.84 -19.56
C ARG A 163 0.17 1.12 -20.96
N ASP A 164 -0.50 1.97 -21.72
CA ASP A 164 0.01 2.52 -22.98
C ASP A 164 1.45 3.06 -22.78
N PRO A 165 2.43 2.61 -23.58
CA PRO A 165 3.84 2.97 -23.39
C PRO A 165 4.14 4.46 -23.50
N VAL A 166 3.35 5.22 -24.27
CA VAL A 166 3.53 6.67 -24.37
C VAL A 166 3.07 7.36 -23.09
N SER A 167 1.88 7.03 -22.62
CA SER A 167 1.33 7.49 -21.33
C SER A 167 2.18 7.05 -20.15
N LEU A 168 2.77 5.86 -20.23
CA LEU A 168 3.75 5.34 -19.29
C LEU A 168 5.04 6.17 -19.31
N ALA A 169 5.61 6.46 -20.49
CA ALA A 169 6.78 7.30 -20.63
C ALA A 169 6.54 8.72 -20.08
N GLU A 170 5.38 9.32 -20.35
CA GLU A 170 4.97 10.60 -19.77
C GLU A 170 4.95 10.55 -18.23
N SER A 171 4.38 9.49 -17.66
CA SER A 171 4.33 9.33 -16.21
C SER A 171 5.68 8.99 -15.59
N SER A 172 6.53 8.25 -16.31
CA SER A 172 7.87 7.86 -15.89
C SER A 172 8.79 9.07 -15.89
N PHE A 173 8.83 9.83 -16.98
CA PHE A 173 9.61 11.06 -17.09
C PHE A 173 9.26 12.06 -15.99
N ALA A 174 7.96 12.31 -15.78
CA ALA A 174 7.52 13.24 -14.76
C ALA A 174 7.94 12.83 -13.34
N TYR A 175 7.86 11.53 -13.02
CA TYR A 175 8.15 11.02 -11.68
C TYR A 175 9.64 10.83 -11.44
N TYR A 176 10.37 10.31 -12.41
CA TYR A 176 11.80 9.96 -12.29
C TYR A 176 12.74 11.02 -12.84
N LYS A 177 12.24 12.21 -13.19
CA LYS A 177 13.03 13.30 -13.80
C LYS A 177 14.38 13.55 -13.12
N GLU A 178 14.37 13.65 -11.80
CA GLU A 178 15.56 14.03 -11.03
C GLU A 178 16.51 12.85 -10.77
N VAL A 179 16.03 11.61 -10.91
CA VAL A 179 16.76 10.40 -10.51
C VAL A 179 17.26 9.54 -11.67
N ALA A 180 16.61 9.62 -12.84
CA ALA A 180 17.05 8.94 -14.05
C ALA A 180 17.95 9.90 -14.85
N PRO A 181 19.27 9.63 -15.00
CA PRO A 181 20.18 10.50 -15.73
C PRO A 181 19.72 10.89 -17.13
N ALA A 182 19.09 9.96 -17.87
CA ALA A 182 18.54 10.22 -19.20
C ALA A 182 17.45 11.31 -19.16
N PHE A 183 16.53 11.22 -18.20
CA PHE A 183 15.48 12.22 -18.04
C PHE A 183 16.04 13.54 -17.50
N ARG A 184 16.93 13.51 -16.50
CA ARG A 184 17.49 14.73 -15.88
C ARG A 184 18.18 15.63 -16.90
N LYS A 185 18.90 15.05 -17.87
CA LYS A 185 19.64 15.78 -18.90
C LYS A 185 18.74 16.42 -19.97
N ALA A 186 17.58 15.83 -20.26
CA ALA A 186 16.65 16.39 -21.24
C ALA A 186 16.00 17.68 -20.70
N LYS A 187 15.64 18.64 -21.56
CA LYS A 187 14.91 19.86 -21.14
C LYS A 187 13.43 19.60 -20.87
N GLY A 188 12.83 18.71 -21.65
CA GLY A 188 11.41 18.32 -21.57
C GLY A 188 11.21 16.92 -22.14
N LEU A 189 9.98 16.41 -22.05
CA LEU A 189 9.69 15.09 -22.59
C LEU A 189 9.74 15.07 -24.12
N GLY A 190 9.28 16.14 -24.78
CA GLY A 190 9.42 16.28 -26.24
C GLY A 190 10.88 16.27 -26.70
N ASP A 191 11.76 17.02 -26.03
CA ASP A 191 13.20 17.02 -26.29
C ASP A 191 13.84 15.63 -26.09
N PHE A 192 13.40 14.88 -25.07
CA PHE A 192 13.81 13.49 -24.93
C PHE A 192 13.27 12.59 -26.06
N ALA A 193 12.01 12.78 -26.45
CA ALA A 193 11.35 11.97 -27.49
C ALA A 193 11.95 12.19 -28.88
N ASP A 194 12.45 13.39 -29.19
CA ASP A 194 13.05 13.70 -30.48
C ASP A 194 14.38 12.98 -30.71
N ASP A 195 15.20 12.81 -29.66
CA ASP A 195 16.42 12.02 -29.71
C ASP A 195 16.73 11.34 -28.35
N PRO A 196 16.10 10.19 -28.05
CA PRO A 196 16.32 9.49 -26.79
C PRO A 196 17.76 8.99 -26.64
N ARG A 197 18.43 8.67 -27.75
CA ARG A 197 19.79 8.09 -27.78
C ARG A 197 20.84 9.09 -27.32
N LYS A 198 20.63 10.38 -27.57
CA LYS A 198 21.47 11.46 -27.02
C LYS A 198 21.55 11.46 -25.49
N TYR A 199 20.48 11.04 -24.82
CA TYR A 199 20.36 11.11 -23.36
C TYR A 199 20.56 9.77 -22.66
N TYR A 200 20.16 8.67 -23.32
CA TYR A 200 20.12 7.35 -22.73
C TYR A 200 21.48 6.62 -22.79
N ASP A 201 21.99 6.22 -21.62
CA ASP A 201 23.14 5.32 -21.50
C ASP A 201 22.74 4.10 -20.65
N PRO A 202 22.77 2.87 -21.19
CA PRO A 202 22.33 1.66 -20.49
C PRO A 202 23.17 1.30 -19.26
N ARG A 203 24.39 1.84 -19.13
CA ARG A 203 25.31 1.55 -18.01
C ARG A 203 25.00 2.38 -16.78
N LEU A 204 24.26 3.48 -16.94
CA LEU A 204 23.96 4.37 -15.83
C LEU A 204 22.80 3.83 -14.98
N ARG A 205 23.01 3.84 -13.65
CA ARG A 205 21.98 3.49 -12.66
C ARG A 205 20.70 4.30 -12.92
N ASN A 206 19.55 3.68 -12.69
CA ASN A 206 18.20 4.22 -12.89
C ASN A 206 17.76 4.53 -14.32
N ASN A 207 18.62 4.41 -15.34
CA ASN A 207 18.18 4.68 -16.71
C ASN A 207 17.15 3.69 -17.24
N HIS A 208 16.96 2.52 -16.61
CA HIS A 208 15.90 1.58 -16.98
C HIS A 208 14.48 2.19 -16.91
N TYR A 209 14.25 3.25 -16.12
CA TYR A 209 12.97 3.99 -16.12
C TYR A 209 12.66 4.68 -17.46
N ALA A 210 13.66 4.86 -18.33
CA ALA A 210 13.56 5.61 -19.57
C ALA A 210 13.38 4.77 -20.83
N ARG A 211 13.37 3.43 -20.75
CA ARG A 211 13.29 2.56 -21.93
C ARG A 211 12.65 1.22 -21.59
N ASN A 212 11.62 0.81 -22.32
CA ASN A 212 10.92 -0.48 -22.20
C ASN A 212 10.69 -0.91 -20.73
N LEU A 213 10.04 -0.03 -19.94
CA LEU A 213 9.91 -0.19 -18.50
C LEU A 213 9.00 -1.37 -18.13
N LEU A 214 7.93 -1.64 -18.89
CA LEU A 214 7.11 -2.84 -18.66
C LEU A 214 7.94 -4.10 -18.90
N TRP A 215 8.66 -4.14 -20.03
CA TRP A 215 9.55 -5.26 -20.38
C TRP A 215 10.59 -5.51 -19.28
N PHE A 216 11.15 -4.44 -18.71
CA PHE A 216 12.06 -4.51 -17.57
C PHE A 216 11.40 -5.14 -16.34
N ASP A 217 10.22 -4.66 -15.94
CA ASP A 217 9.47 -5.15 -14.78
C ASP A 217 9.11 -6.64 -14.92
N PHE A 218 8.75 -7.08 -16.12
CA PHE A 218 8.52 -8.50 -16.47
C PHE A 218 9.81 -9.36 -16.47
N GLY A 219 10.96 -8.79 -16.08
CA GLY A 219 12.20 -9.52 -15.88
C GLY A 219 13.09 -9.61 -17.12
N MET A 220 12.65 -9.07 -18.25
CA MET A 220 13.36 -9.18 -19.53
C MET A 220 14.42 -8.09 -19.70
N ASP A 221 15.26 -8.24 -20.72
CA ASP A 221 16.25 -7.22 -21.07
C ASP A 221 15.61 -6.08 -21.87
N HIS A 222 15.37 -4.96 -21.19
CA HIS A 222 14.82 -3.73 -21.76
C HIS A 222 15.74 -3.02 -22.78
N ASN A 223 17.02 -3.37 -22.83
CA ASN A 223 18.00 -2.81 -23.76
C ASN A 223 18.15 -3.60 -25.05
N ALA A 224 17.58 -4.81 -25.11
CA ALA A 224 17.65 -5.66 -26.27
C ALA A 224 17.14 -4.94 -27.52
N ASN A 225 17.82 -5.18 -28.64
CA ASN A 225 17.37 -4.67 -29.92
C ASN A 225 16.03 -5.31 -30.28
N PHE A 226 15.10 -4.48 -30.74
CA PHE A 226 13.80 -4.95 -31.14
C PHE A 226 13.91 -5.93 -32.31
N SER A 227 13.19 -7.04 -32.20
CA SER A 227 12.81 -7.89 -33.33
C SER A 227 11.42 -8.44 -33.06
N MET A 228 10.66 -8.69 -34.12
CA MET A 228 9.31 -9.25 -33.98
C MET A 228 9.34 -10.59 -33.24
N ALA A 229 10.32 -11.44 -33.53
CA ALA A 229 10.50 -12.73 -32.85
C ALA A 229 10.77 -12.57 -31.35
N LEU A 230 11.57 -11.58 -30.94
CA LEU A 230 11.80 -11.29 -29.51
C LEU A 230 10.51 -10.80 -28.84
N ALA A 231 9.79 -9.89 -29.49
CA ALA A 231 8.53 -9.36 -28.97
C ALA A 231 7.49 -10.47 -28.77
N GLN A 232 7.31 -11.34 -29.77
CA GLN A 232 6.42 -12.49 -29.69
C GLN A 232 6.80 -13.47 -28.58
N ARG A 233 8.10 -13.76 -28.41
CA ARG A 233 8.58 -14.61 -27.29
C ARG A 233 8.28 -13.99 -25.93
N GLY A 234 8.47 -12.69 -25.76
CA GLY A 234 8.13 -12.01 -24.50
C GLY A 234 6.63 -12.02 -24.22
N VAL A 235 5.80 -11.75 -25.23
CA VAL A 235 4.33 -11.87 -25.10
C VAL A 235 3.92 -13.30 -24.70
N ALA A 236 4.47 -14.32 -25.36
CA ALA A 236 4.20 -15.72 -25.03
C ALA A 236 4.65 -16.07 -23.60
N MET A 237 5.80 -15.54 -23.15
CA MET A 237 6.29 -15.74 -21.80
C MET A 237 5.37 -15.09 -20.76
N VAL A 238 4.87 -13.88 -21.00
CA VAL A 238 3.90 -13.24 -20.11
C VAL A 238 2.57 -14.02 -20.10
N ARG A 239 2.03 -14.41 -21.26
CA ARG A 239 0.80 -15.24 -21.35
C ARG A 239 0.91 -16.56 -20.59
N ARG A 240 2.07 -17.21 -20.65
CA ARG A 240 2.31 -18.48 -19.93
C ARG A 240 2.30 -18.31 -18.41
N ASN A 241 2.78 -17.17 -17.91
CA ASN A 241 3.01 -16.98 -16.48
C ASN A 241 1.88 -16.24 -15.76
N PHE A 242 1.10 -15.41 -16.46
CA PHE A 242 0.08 -14.55 -15.89
C PHE A 242 -1.29 -14.91 -16.43
N LYS A 243 -2.22 -15.27 -15.54
CA LYS A 243 -3.60 -15.64 -15.87
C LYS A 243 -4.43 -14.44 -16.33
N LEU A 244 -4.08 -13.25 -15.85
CA LEU A 244 -4.78 -12.01 -16.19
C LEU A 244 -3.78 -10.85 -16.27
N ILE A 245 -3.93 -10.03 -17.31
CA ILE A 245 -3.20 -8.75 -17.47
C ILE A 245 -4.24 -7.63 -17.54
N LEU A 246 -4.22 -6.76 -16.54
CA LEU A 246 -5.11 -5.61 -16.43
C LEU A 246 -4.60 -4.45 -17.30
N VAL A 247 -5.50 -3.56 -17.73
CA VAL A 247 -5.16 -2.39 -18.54
C VAL A 247 -5.53 -1.11 -17.80
N SER A 248 -4.53 -0.26 -17.53
CA SER A 248 -4.69 0.94 -16.69
C SER A 248 -5.70 1.94 -17.25
N GLU A 249 -5.81 2.04 -18.58
CA GLU A 249 -6.75 2.91 -19.30
C GLU A 249 -8.20 2.52 -19.05
N TYR A 250 -8.44 1.23 -18.78
CA TYR A 250 -9.74 0.63 -18.52
C TYR A 250 -9.78 0.06 -17.10
N PHE A 251 -9.35 0.89 -16.13
CA PHE A 251 -9.12 0.45 -14.75
C PHE A 251 -10.38 -0.14 -14.10
N ASP A 252 -11.54 0.50 -14.27
CA ASP A 252 -12.79 0.02 -13.66
C ASP A 252 -13.21 -1.34 -14.23
N GLN A 253 -13.15 -1.51 -15.56
CA GLN A 253 -13.38 -2.81 -16.22
C GLN A 253 -12.36 -3.86 -15.78
N SER A 254 -11.10 -3.48 -15.66
CA SER A 254 -10.03 -4.34 -15.14
C SER A 254 -10.32 -4.82 -13.72
N MET A 255 -10.88 -3.97 -12.85
CA MET A 255 -11.27 -4.38 -11.50
C MET A 255 -12.44 -5.36 -11.51
N ILE A 256 -13.39 -5.25 -12.45
CA ILE A 256 -14.46 -6.24 -12.62
C ILE A 256 -13.89 -7.58 -13.10
N LEU A 257 -13.03 -7.59 -14.12
CA LEU A 257 -12.37 -8.83 -14.56
C LEU A 257 -11.58 -9.48 -13.41
N LEU A 258 -10.84 -8.68 -12.64
CA LEU A 258 -10.08 -9.18 -11.49
C LEU A 258 -10.98 -9.74 -10.38
N ARG A 259 -12.10 -9.07 -10.09
CA ARG A 259 -13.11 -9.52 -9.12
C ARG A 259 -13.59 -10.93 -9.43
N HIS A 260 -13.98 -11.15 -10.68
CA HIS A 260 -14.45 -12.46 -11.16
C HIS A 260 -13.32 -13.50 -11.17
N ALA A 261 -12.14 -13.13 -11.65
CA ALA A 261 -10.99 -14.03 -11.72
C ALA A 261 -10.48 -14.48 -10.33
N LEU A 262 -10.64 -13.65 -9.30
CA LEU A 262 -10.25 -13.96 -7.92
C LEU A 262 -11.41 -14.49 -7.05
N CYS A 263 -12.64 -14.48 -7.55
CA CYS A 263 -13.83 -14.79 -6.77
C CYS A 263 -13.98 -13.91 -5.52
N TRP A 264 -13.76 -12.61 -5.71
CA TRP A 264 -13.78 -11.63 -4.64
C TRP A 264 -15.08 -10.83 -4.59
N PRO A 265 -15.53 -10.41 -3.40
CA PRO A 265 -16.71 -9.55 -3.31
C PRO A 265 -16.43 -8.16 -3.90
N LEU A 266 -17.48 -7.46 -4.34
CA LEU A 266 -17.35 -6.14 -4.97
C LEU A 266 -16.55 -5.16 -4.09
N ASP A 267 -16.83 -5.09 -2.79
CA ASP A 267 -16.14 -4.20 -1.85
C ASP A 267 -14.63 -4.46 -1.74
N ALA A 268 -14.19 -5.70 -1.99
CA ALA A 268 -12.78 -6.03 -1.98
C ALA A 268 -12.02 -5.39 -3.15
N VAL A 269 -12.69 -5.07 -4.26
CA VAL A 269 -12.07 -4.42 -5.44
C VAL A 269 -12.35 -2.92 -5.54
N VAL A 270 -13.21 -2.37 -4.68
CA VAL A 270 -13.45 -0.92 -4.61
C VAL A 270 -12.20 -0.21 -4.07
N SER A 271 -11.71 0.78 -4.80
CA SER A 271 -10.47 1.50 -4.47
C SER A 271 -10.54 3.00 -4.79
N PHE A 272 -9.73 3.78 -4.08
CA PHE A 272 -9.47 5.19 -4.40
C PHE A 272 -8.15 5.34 -5.16
N SER A 273 -8.01 6.39 -5.97
CA SER A 273 -6.81 6.60 -6.77
C SER A 273 -5.62 7.00 -5.92
N LEU A 274 -4.73 6.05 -5.65
CA LEU A 274 -3.52 6.32 -4.88
C LEU A 274 -2.36 6.73 -5.78
N ASN A 275 -1.51 7.63 -5.26
CA ASN A 275 -0.37 8.19 -5.98
C ASN A 275 -0.76 8.87 -7.31
N ALA A 276 -1.97 9.44 -7.37
CA ALA A 276 -2.43 10.22 -8.49
C ALA A 276 -1.63 11.52 -8.62
N ARG A 277 -1.32 11.93 -9.85
CA ARG A 277 -0.64 13.21 -10.12
C ARG A 277 -1.69 14.31 -10.22
N GLN A 278 -1.35 15.51 -9.73
CA GLN A 278 -2.14 16.70 -10.02
C GLN A 278 -2.13 16.97 -11.53
N GLN A 279 -3.29 16.89 -12.18
CA GLN A 279 -3.46 17.38 -13.53
C GLN A 279 -3.89 18.85 -13.49
N LYS A 280 -3.41 19.68 -14.42
CA LYS A 280 -3.99 21.01 -14.60
C LYS A 280 -5.46 20.82 -15.03
N PRO A 281 -6.43 21.49 -14.40
CA PRO A 281 -7.81 21.44 -14.88
C PRO A 281 -7.83 21.94 -16.33
N SER A 282 -8.25 21.06 -17.24
CA SER A 282 -8.66 21.49 -18.58
C SER A 282 -9.99 22.19 -18.38
N GLY A 283 -10.09 23.47 -18.72
CA GLY A 283 -11.28 24.28 -18.47
C GLY A 283 -12.48 23.85 -19.32
N ILE A 284 -13.12 22.74 -18.98
CA ILE A 284 -14.52 22.41 -19.33
C ILE A 284 -15.07 21.64 -18.12
N GLY A 285 -16.02 22.25 -17.41
CA GLY A 285 -16.67 21.66 -16.25
C GLY A 285 -17.45 20.40 -16.62
N GLY A 286 -17.09 19.28 -15.99
CA GLY A 286 -17.83 18.03 -16.08
C GLY A 286 -17.32 17.07 -15.00
N MET A 287 -18.21 16.64 -14.11
CA MET A 287 -17.93 15.67 -13.05
C MET A 287 -17.59 14.32 -13.66
N SER A 288 -16.32 13.93 -13.65
CA SER A 288 -15.91 12.52 -13.72
C SER A 288 -14.48 12.37 -13.17
N GLY A 289 -14.37 11.63 -12.07
CA GLY A 289 -13.15 11.53 -11.27
C GLY A 289 -12.05 10.73 -11.94
N SER A 290 -10.86 11.32 -12.03
CA SER A 290 -9.50 10.72 -11.98
C SER A 290 -9.13 9.48 -12.84
N TRP A 291 -10.03 8.93 -13.67
CA TRP A 291 -9.81 7.66 -14.38
C TRP A 291 -10.29 7.64 -15.83
N VAL A 292 -11.09 8.62 -16.28
CA VAL A 292 -11.51 8.68 -17.68
C VAL A 292 -10.40 9.30 -18.52
N GLY A 293 -9.77 8.46 -19.34
CA GLY A 293 -8.84 8.87 -20.38
C GLY A 293 -9.51 9.78 -21.41
N LYS A 294 -8.74 10.77 -21.88
CA LYS A 294 -9.02 11.55 -23.08
C LYS A 294 -9.19 10.61 -24.27
N ALA A 295 -10.41 10.49 -24.76
CA ALA A 295 -10.73 10.07 -26.11
C ALA A 295 -11.65 11.14 -26.73
N ALA A 296 -11.14 12.36 -26.88
CA ALA A 296 -11.72 13.42 -27.71
C ALA A 296 -10.75 14.62 -27.75
N ALA A 297 -9.91 14.70 -28.77
CA ALA A 297 -9.17 15.92 -29.10
C ALA A 297 -8.88 15.94 -30.61
N VAL A 298 -9.94 16.06 -31.40
CA VAL A 298 -9.88 16.45 -32.83
C VAL A 298 -10.82 17.65 -33.00
N ALA A 299 -10.38 18.82 -32.54
CA ALA A 299 -10.98 20.12 -32.90
C ALA A 299 -10.09 21.22 -32.31
N GLY A 300 -9.12 21.68 -33.10
CA GLY A 300 -8.16 22.69 -32.68
C GLY A 300 -8.82 24.04 -32.42
N VAL A 301 -8.58 24.61 -31.24
CA VAL A 301 -8.69 26.06 -30.98
C VAL A 301 -7.63 26.45 -29.94
N SER A 302 -6.88 27.52 -30.22
CA SER A 302 -5.84 28.11 -29.37
C SER A 302 -6.36 29.34 -28.65
N VAL A 303 -6.00 29.53 -27.37
CA VAL A 303 -6.20 30.80 -26.64
C VAL A 303 -4.94 31.16 -25.86
N ARG A 304 -4.52 32.43 -25.99
CA ARG A 304 -3.35 33.06 -25.36
C ARG A 304 -3.69 33.61 -23.96
N GLY A 305 -2.70 33.61 -23.06
CA GLY A 305 -2.64 34.59 -21.97
C GLY A 305 -1.78 34.21 -20.76
N GLY A 306 -0.83 35.11 -20.41
CA GLY A 306 -0.44 35.41 -19.02
C GLY A 306 0.82 34.77 -18.46
N HIS A 307 1.92 35.54 -18.40
CA HIS A 307 3.17 35.17 -17.74
C HIS A 307 3.14 35.43 -16.24
N SER A 308 3.60 34.44 -15.47
CA SER A 308 4.14 34.61 -14.12
C SER A 308 5.34 33.67 -13.98
N GLN A 309 6.51 34.23 -13.70
CA GLN A 309 7.78 33.50 -13.59
C GLN A 309 7.75 32.56 -12.37
N ALA A 310 7.38 31.31 -12.63
CA ALA A 310 7.65 30.17 -11.76
C ALA A 310 8.59 29.24 -12.54
N LYS A 311 9.60 28.65 -11.86
CA LYS A 311 10.51 27.61 -12.38
C LYS A 311 9.80 26.77 -13.44
N THR A 312 10.19 26.94 -14.71
CA THR A 312 9.47 26.39 -15.87
C THR A 312 9.39 24.86 -15.71
N LEU A 313 8.18 24.35 -15.45
CA LEU A 313 7.91 22.91 -15.47
C LEU A 313 8.40 22.34 -16.82
N PRO A 314 9.17 21.24 -16.83
CA PRO A 314 9.55 20.58 -18.07
C PRO A 314 8.30 20.28 -18.89
N ASN A 315 8.29 20.75 -20.14
CA ASN A 315 7.12 20.59 -21.00
C ASN A 315 6.84 19.09 -21.22
N LEU A 316 5.71 18.61 -20.71
CA LEU A 316 5.21 17.25 -20.90
C LEU A 316 4.36 17.12 -22.17
N SER A 317 4.05 18.21 -22.88
CA SER A 317 3.29 18.15 -24.13
C SER A 317 4.10 17.43 -25.20
N LEU A 318 3.43 16.56 -25.96
CA LEU A 318 4.00 15.80 -27.06
C LEU A 318 3.22 16.08 -28.34
N THR A 319 3.92 16.22 -29.46
CA THR A 319 3.33 16.13 -30.80
C THR A 319 3.05 14.67 -31.15
N GLU A 320 2.17 14.41 -32.13
CA GLU A 320 1.92 13.04 -32.60
C GLU A 320 3.19 12.35 -33.14
N GLU A 321 4.07 13.12 -33.80
CA GLU A 321 5.37 12.62 -34.23
C GLU A 321 6.23 12.17 -33.03
N GLN A 322 6.31 12.97 -31.97
CA GLN A 322 7.05 12.62 -30.77
C GLN A 322 6.42 11.42 -30.04
N ARG A 323 5.09 11.28 -30.05
CA ARG A 323 4.40 10.09 -29.53
C ARG A 323 4.83 8.83 -30.29
N GLU A 324 4.92 8.91 -31.62
CA GLU A 324 5.37 7.79 -32.43
C GLU A 324 6.85 7.44 -32.20
N LYS A 325 7.73 8.44 -32.09
CA LYS A 325 9.13 8.24 -31.69
C LYS A 325 9.23 7.52 -30.33
N LEU A 326 8.37 7.86 -29.37
CA LEU A 326 8.32 7.17 -28.07
C LEU A 326 7.82 5.73 -28.18
N ARG A 327 6.87 5.42 -29.09
CA ARG A 327 6.47 4.02 -29.36
C ARG A 327 7.63 3.23 -29.95
N GLN A 328 8.36 3.80 -30.90
CA GLN A 328 9.53 3.16 -31.51
C GLN A 328 10.67 2.95 -30.50
N TRP A 329 10.93 3.95 -29.66
CA TRP A 329 11.92 3.86 -28.59
C TRP A 329 11.58 2.76 -27.58
N ASN A 330 10.28 2.61 -27.28
CA ASN A 330 9.73 1.59 -26.39
C ASN A 330 9.05 0.44 -27.15
N ALA A 331 9.63 0.01 -28.29
CA ALA A 331 8.96 -0.94 -29.19
C ALA A 331 8.59 -2.27 -28.53
N LEU A 332 9.37 -2.76 -27.57
CA LEU A 332 9.08 -4.00 -26.86
C LEU A 332 7.84 -3.84 -25.96
N ASP A 333 7.75 -2.72 -25.23
CA ASP A 333 6.55 -2.37 -24.46
C ASP A 333 5.34 -2.15 -25.37
N TRP A 334 5.53 -1.53 -26.53
CA TRP A 334 4.45 -1.31 -27.51
C TRP A 334 3.83 -2.60 -28.02
N HIS A 335 4.65 -3.57 -28.38
CA HIS A 335 4.14 -4.87 -28.82
C HIS A 335 3.53 -5.69 -27.68
N LEU A 336 4.07 -5.57 -26.47
CA LEU A 336 3.46 -6.14 -25.28
C LEU A 336 2.06 -5.55 -25.04
N TYR A 337 1.96 -4.22 -25.05
CA TYR A 337 0.70 -3.50 -24.87
C TYR A 337 -0.32 -3.85 -25.94
N LYS A 338 0.06 -3.85 -27.22
CA LYS A 338 -0.85 -4.20 -28.32
C LYS A 338 -1.46 -5.59 -28.13
N ALA A 339 -0.64 -6.59 -27.79
CA ALA A 339 -1.09 -7.96 -27.62
C ALA A 339 -2.07 -8.11 -26.44
N PHE A 340 -1.77 -7.49 -25.30
CA PHE A 340 -2.62 -7.61 -24.10
C PHE A 340 -3.81 -6.66 -24.10
N ASN A 341 -3.75 -5.52 -24.80
CA ASN A 341 -4.94 -4.70 -25.06
C ASN A 341 -5.93 -5.46 -25.95
N GLN A 342 -5.45 -6.19 -26.96
CA GLN A 342 -6.31 -7.06 -27.77
C GLN A 342 -6.95 -8.16 -26.90
N THR A 343 -6.14 -8.92 -26.15
CA THR A 343 -6.67 -9.97 -25.26
C THR A 343 -7.61 -9.40 -24.20
N PHE A 344 -7.37 -8.19 -23.70
CA PHE A 344 -8.28 -7.52 -22.78
C PHE A 344 -9.68 -7.32 -23.40
N TRP A 345 -9.77 -6.83 -24.63
CA TRP A 345 -11.06 -6.68 -25.31
C TRP A 345 -11.74 -8.01 -25.63
N GLU A 346 -10.97 -9.04 -25.98
CA GLU A 346 -11.48 -10.41 -26.15
C GLU A 346 -12.09 -10.96 -24.83
N GLU A 347 -11.49 -10.65 -23.67
CA GLU A 347 -12.04 -11.01 -22.36
C GLU A 347 -13.30 -10.20 -22.03
N ILE A 348 -13.35 -8.91 -22.37
CA ILE A 348 -14.54 -8.06 -22.21
C ILE A 348 -15.71 -8.58 -23.06
N ASP A 349 -15.44 -8.95 -24.31
CA ASP A 349 -16.46 -9.49 -25.21
C ASP A 349 -16.99 -10.84 -24.69
N ARG A 350 -16.11 -11.70 -24.17
CA ARG A 350 -16.50 -12.97 -23.54
C ARG A 350 -17.31 -12.76 -22.26
N PHE A 351 -16.96 -11.74 -21.47
CA PHE A 351 -17.70 -11.38 -20.27
C PHE A 351 -19.09 -10.81 -20.60
N GLY A 352 -19.22 -10.13 -21.73
CA GLY A 352 -20.44 -9.49 -22.19
C GLY A 352 -20.47 -8.00 -21.88
N LEU A 353 -20.62 -7.17 -22.92
CA LEU A 353 -20.54 -5.71 -22.82
C LEU A 353 -21.58 -5.12 -21.87
N SER A 354 -22.84 -5.55 -21.96
CA SER A 354 -23.92 -5.05 -21.09
C SER A 354 -23.72 -5.43 -19.62
N GLN A 355 -23.25 -6.65 -19.35
CA GLN A 355 -22.94 -7.08 -17.99
C GLN A 355 -21.75 -6.29 -17.42
N MET A 356 -20.71 -6.09 -18.23
CA MET A 356 -19.54 -5.29 -17.85
C MET A 356 -19.94 -3.86 -17.50
N GLU A 357 -20.77 -3.22 -18.32
CA GLU A 357 -21.25 -1.86 -18.05
C GLU A 357 -22.04 -1.77 -16.75
N GLN A 358 -22.92 -2.74 -16.49
CA GLN A 358 -23.69 -2.81 -15.25
C GLN A 358 -22.79 -2.97 -14.02
N GLU A 359 -21.84 -3.91 -14.05
CA GLU A 359 -20.94 -4.13 -12.90
C GLU A 359 -19.98 -2.96 -12.68
N VAL A 360 -19.49 -2.32 -13.74
CA VAL A 360 -18.70 -1.09 -13.64
C VAL A 360 -19.53 0.04 -13.01
N SER A 361 -20.80 0.18 -13.37
CA SER A 361 -21.70 1.16 -12.75
C SER A 361 -21.86 0.91 -11.25
N LEU A 362 -22.08 -0.34 -10.85
CA LEU A 362 -22.14 -0.74 -9.43
C LEU A 362 -20.85 -0.42 -8.68
N LEU A 363 -19.69 -0.75 -9.27
CA LEU A 363 -18.37 -0.43 -8.70
C LEU A 363 -18.20 1.09 -8.50
N ARG A 364 -18.64 1.90 -9.47
CA ARG A 364 -18.56 3.37 -9.41
C ARG A 364 -19.46 3.95 -8.33
N MET A 365 -20.72 3.55 -8.29
CA MET A 365 -21.67 3.97 -7.25
C MET A 365 -21.14 3.62 -5.87
N ARG A 366 -20.65 2.38 -5.69
CA ARG A 366 -20.10 1.94 -4.42
C ARG A 366 -18.86 2.74 -4.00
N ARG A 367 -17.98 3.05 -4.94
CA ARG A 367 -16.81 3.92 -4.71
C ARG A 367 -17.24 5.33 -4.29
N GLU A 368 -18.29 5.88 -4.88
CA GLU A 368 -18.82 7.20 -4.52
C GLU A 368 -19.43 7.21 -3.12
N ASP A 369 -20.19 6.17 -2.76
CA ASP A 369 -20.75 6.02 -1.42
C ASP A 369 -19.65 5.99 -0.36
N LEU A 370 -18.62 5.16 -0.57
CA LEU A 370 -17.46 5.11 0.32
C LEU A 370 -16.69 6.43 0.33
N ALA A 371 -16.59 7.14 -0.78
CA ALA A 371 -15.94 8.45 -0.82
C ALA A 371 -16.70 9.49 0.03
N ARG A 372 -18.04 9.52 -0.03
CA ARG A 372 -18.87 10.43 0.77
C ARG A 372 -18.69 10.18 2.27
N VAL A 373 -18.62 8.92 2.66
CA VAL A 373 -18.44 8.50 4.07
C VAL A 373 -17.00 8.77 4.54
N CYS A 374 -16.00 8.36 3.76
CA CYS A 374 -14.62 8.32 4.21
C CYS A 374 -13.87 9.64 4.05
N LEU A 375 -14.15 10.42 3.00
CA LEU A 375 -13.23 11.43 2.50
C LEU A 375 -13.80 12.85 2.59
N ARG A 376 -12.94 13.81 2.97
CA ARG A 376 -13.26 15.26 2.91
C ARG A 376 -13.30 15.76 1.48
N ASP A 377 -13.68 17.04 1.33
CA ASP A 377 -13.65 17.79 0.07
C ASP A 377 -14.42 17.09 -1.07
N GLY A 378 -15.51 16.38 -0.73
CA GLY A 378 -16.33 15.62 -1.68
C GLY A 378 -15.58 14.45 -2.33
N GLY A 379 -14.60 13.86 -1.64
CA GLY A 379 -13.80 12.76 -2.18
C GLY A 379 -12.70 13.19 -3.15
N LYS A 380 -12.44 14.49 -3.28
CA LYS A 380 -11.39 14.99 -4.17
C LYS A 380 -10.00 14.80 -3.55
N PRO A 381 -9.02 14.28 -4.31
CA PRO A 381 -7.66 14.16 -3.83
C PRO A 381 -7.03 15.55 -3.63
N VAL A 382 -6.23 15.70 -2.58
CA VAL A 382 -5.60 16.94 -2.14
C VAL A 382 -4.07 16.83 -2.14
N GLU A 383 -3.39 17.97 -2.23
CA GLU A 383 -1.92 17.99 -2.14
C GLU A 383 -1.44 17.53 -0.76
N ALA A 384 -0.28 16.87 -0.71
CA ALA A 384 0.24 16.24 0.51
C ALA A 384 0.36 17.19 1.72
N HIS A 385 0.65 18.48 1.50
CA HIS A 385 0.77 19.46 2.58
C HIS A 385 -0.58 19.78 3.26
N ARG A 386 -1.70 19.56 2.57
CA ARG A 386 -3.07 19.77 3.09
C ARG A 386 -3.55 18.60 3.95
N ILE A 387 -2.89 17.45 3.87
CA ILE A 387 -3.25 16.26 4.65
C ILE A 387 -2.70 16.41 6.07
N ARG A 388 -3.57 16.37 7.07
CA ARG A 388 -3.18 16.64 8.47
C ARG A 388 -2.46 15.45 9.10
N ASP A 389 -2.93 14.24 8.83
CA ASP A 389 -2.28 13.02 9.31
C ASP A 389 -1.02 12.75 8.47
N LYS A 390 0.14 12.90 9.11
CA LYS A 390 1.45 12.71 8.48
C LYS A 390 1.66 11.26 8.02
N ASN A 391 1.01 10.29 8.65
CA ASN A 391 1.17 8.86 8.35
C ASN A 391 0.48 8.42 7.05
N ILE A 392 -0.32 9.29 6.45
CA ILE A 392 -0.99 9.05 5.17
C ILE A 392 -0.63 10.07 4.10
N ARG A 393 0.43 10.87 4.33
CA ARG A 393 0.95 11.76 3.29
C ARG A 393 1.65 10.93 2.20
N PRO A 394 1.28 11.10 0.92
CA PRO A 394 1.94 10.40 -0.16
C PRO A 394 3.38 10.90 -0.33
N PHE A 395 4.27 9.99 -0.68
CA PHE A 395 5.66 10.32 -1.03
C PHE A 395 5.69 11.25 -2.24
N GLN A 396 6.52 12.29 -2.18
CA GLN A 396 6.68 13.27 -3.26
C GLN A 396 7.95 12.97 -4.06
N SER A 397 7.85 12.99 -5.39
CA SER A 397 9.00 12.74 -6.26
C SER A 397 8.85 13.41 -7.62
N GLY A 398 9.98 13.82 -8.18
CA GLY A 398 10.07 14.38 -9.52
C GLY A 398 9.36 15.73 -9.66
N LEU A 399 8.72 15.93 -10.81
CA LEU A 399 8.18 17.21 -11.27
C LEU A 399 6.72 17.45 -10.88
N VAL A 400 6.06 16.44 -10.31
CA VAL A 400 4.61 16.41 -10.14
C VAL A 400 4.27 16.26 -8.67
N LYS A 401 3.26 17.02 -8.24
CA LYS A 401 2.69 16.84 -6.91
C LYS A 401 1.86 15.56 -6.91
N ILE A 402 2.21 14.66 -6.00
CA ILE A 402 1.46 13.44 -5.77
C ILE A 402 0.38 13.74 -4.75
N LEU A 403 -0.87 13.52 -5.14
CA LEU A 403 -2.05 13.79 -4.34
C LEU A 403 -2.37 12.61 -3.42
N GLY A 404 -3.06 12.91 -2.32
CA GLY A 404 -3.60 11.92 -1.40
C GLY A 404 -5.00 12.34 -0.92
N TYR A 405 -5.47 11.77 0.16
CA TYR A 405 -6.82 12.03 0.68
C TYR A 405 -6.79 12.40 2.16
N GLU A 406 -7.77 13.19 2.57
CA GLU A 406 -8.00 13.56 3.97
C GLU A 406 -9.30 12.90 4.43
N LEU A 407 -9.28 12.24 5.59
CA LEU A 407 -10.46 11.57 6.16
C LEU A 407 -11.48 12.56 6.72
N GLN A 408 -12.76 12.21 6.62
CA GLN A 408 -13.83 12.92 7.32
C GLN A 408 -13.58 12.96 8.84
N PRO A 409 -13.85 14.09 9.50
CA PRO A 409 -13.81 14.18 10.96
C PRO A 409 -15.01 13.44 11.58
N GLY A 410 -14.91 13.06 12.85
CA GLY A 410 -16.03 12.49 13.60
C GLY A 410 -16.43 11.05 13.25
N LEU A 411 -15.65 10.35 12.42
CA LEU A 411 -15.84 8.92 12.17
C LEU A 411 -15.60 8.10 13.44
N ASP A 412 -16.47 7.13 13.72
CA ASP A 412 -16.24 6.12 14.76
C ASP A 412 -14.97 5.31 14.45
N ASN A 413 -14.41 4.66 15.48
CA ASN A 413 -13.12 3.96 15.35
C ASN A 413 -13.13 2.86 14.27
N THR A 414 -14.23 2.15 14.10
CA THR A 414 -14.35 1.05 13.13
C THR A 414 -14.37 1.62 11.71
N THR A 415 -15.26 2.58 11.44
CA THR A 415 -15.34 3.24 10.13
C THR A 415 -14.06 3.97 9.78
N ARG A 416 -13.47 4.70 10.76
CA ARG A 416 -12.19 5.38 10.59
C ARG A 416 -11.09 4.40 10.16
N THR A 417 -11.00 3.24 10.81
CA THR A 417 -9.99 2.23 10.49
C THR A 417 -10.16 1.69 9.07
N ALA A 418 -11.39 1.35 8.69
CA ALA A 418 -11.69 0.85 7.36
C ALA A 418 -11.39 1.90 6.27
N CYS A 419 -11.84 3.15 6.45
CA CYS A 419 -11.54 4.26 5.55
C CYS A 419 -10.04 4.56 5.46
N LEU A 420 -9.33 4.52 6.58
CA LEU A 420 -7.88 4.75 6.63
C LEU A 420 -7.12 3.71 5.80
N ARG A 421 -7.54 2.44 5.84
CA ARG A 421 -6.94 1.38 5.01
C ARG A 421 -7.10 1.67 3.51
N MET A 422 -8.25 2.21 3.08
CA MET A 422 -8.49 2.55 1.67
C MET A 422 -7.57 3.62 1.10
N ILE A 423 -7.09 4.55 1.94
CA ILE A 423 -6.29 5.70 1.49
C ILE A 423 -4.82 5.64 1.92
N ARG A 424 -4.42 4.62 2.70
CA ARG A 424 -3.07 4.51 3.22
C ARG A 424 -2.08 4.32 2.06
N PRO A 425 -1.06 5.19 1.91
CA PRO A 425 -0.08 5.01 0.87
C PRO A 425 0.75 3.75 1.12
N GLU A 426 1.24 3.18 0.03
CA GLU A 426 1.78 1.82 -0.02
C GLU A 426 2.91 1.55 0.97
N ILE A 427 3.88 2.46 1.11
CA ILE A 427 5.04 2.26 1.99
C ILE A 427 4.56 2.17 3.45
N GLN A 428 3.71 3.11 3.85
CA GLN A 428 3.15 3.16 5.19
C GLN A 428 2.21 1.97 5.46
N TYR A 429 1.52 1.45 4.46
CA TYR A 429 0.70 0.25 4.61
C TYR A 429 1.57 -0.99 4.77
N LYS A 430 2.61 -1.14 3.94
CA LYS A 430 3.60 -2.22 4.08
C LYS A 430 4.18 -2.26 5.50
N ASP A 431 4.53 -1.10 6.08
CA ASP A 431 5.09 -1.03 7.44
C ASP A 431 4.10 -1.49 8.52
N VAL A 432 2.81 -1.20 8.36
CA VAL A 432 1.77 -1.70 9.25
C VAL A 432 1.64 -3.22 9.15
N LEU A 433 1.64 -3.77 7.94
CA LEU A 433 1.58 -5.21 7.73
C LEU A 433 2.84 -5.91 8.27
N ASP A 434 4.02 -5.31 8.06
CA ASP A 434 5.29 -5.81 8.57
C ASP A 434 5.28 -5.89 10.11
N ALA A 435 4.88 -4.81 10.78
CA ALA A 435 4.79 -4.76 12.23
C ALA A 435 3.79 -5.77 12.80
N LYS A 436 2.67 -5.99 12.11
CA LYS A 436 1.66 -7.00 12.49
C LYS A 436 2.16 -8.42 12.31
N GLN A 437 2.83 -8.71 11.20
CA GLN A 437 3.22 -10.08 10.84
C GLN A 437 4.51 -10.54 11.55
N PHE A 438 5.46 -9.64 11.80
CA PHE A 438 6.79 -9.96 12.30
C PHE A 438 7.09 -9.35 13.67
N LEU A 439 6.09 -9.26 14.55
CA LEU A 439 6.18 -8.73 15.92
C LEU A 439 7.61 -8.77 16.48
N ARG A 440 8.20 -7.61 16.76
CA ARG A 440 9.44 -7.55 17.55
C ARG A 440 9.11 -8.16 18.90
N ALA A 441 9.79 -9.24 19.30
CA ALA A 441 9.73 -9.71 20.67
C ALA A 441 9.98 -8.51 21.60
N PRO A 442 9.21 -8.33 22.69
CA PRO A 442 9.56 -7.32 23.67
C PRO A 442 11.00 -7.59 24.10
N ALA A 443 11.84 -6.56 24.08
CA ALA A 443 13.16 -6.65 24.65
C ALA A 443 12.97 -7.07 26.11
N VAL A 444 13.34 -8.31 26.44
CA VAL A 444 13.42 -8.79 27.82
C VAL A 444 14.40 -7.83 28.49
N GLN A 445 13.87 -6.96 29.35
CA GLN A 445 14.68 -6.11 30.20
C GLN A 445 15.59 -7.04 31.00
N GLY A 446 16.89 -6.98 30.73
CA GLY A 446 17.88 -7.73 31.47
C GLY A 446 17.72 -7.43 32.95
N GLN A 447 17.41 -8.46 33.75
CA GLN A 447 17.50 -8.38 35.20
C GLN A 447 18.93 -7.99 35.60
N PRO A 448 19.12 -7.16 36.63
CA PRO A 448 20.45 -6.76 37.05
C PRO A 448 21.15 -7.97 37.69
N VAL A 449 22.25 -8.41 37.07
CA VAL A 449 23.14 -9.42 37.66
C VAL A 449 23.76 -8.82 38.91
N GLN A 450 23.42 -9.42 40.04
CA GLN A 450 23.94 -9.12 41.36
C GLN A 450 25.45 -9.42 41.38
N GLN A 451 26.24 -8.40 41.70
CA GLN A 451 27.69 -8.50 41.86
C GLN A 451 28.02 -9.52 42.94
N ASN A 452 28.78 -10.56 42.60
CA ASN A 452 29.53 -11.31 43.58
C ASN A 452 31.03 -11.20 43.26
N VAL A 453 31.73 -10.62 44.22
CA VAL A 453 33.17 -10.41 44.29
C VAL A 453 33.85 -11.76 44.49
N GLY A 454 34.91 -12.06 43.73
CA GLY A 454 35.66 -13.30 43.93
C GLY A 454 36.90 -13.49 43.06
N ARG A 455 38.01 -12.87 43.49
CA ARG A 455 39.42 -13.31 43.34
C ARG A 455 40.00 -13.62 41.95
N MET A 456 40.90 -12.71 41.52
CA MET A 456 42.05 -13.03 40.66
C MET A 456 42.97 -14.05 41.33
N VAL A 457 43.41 -15.05 40.56
CA VAL A 457 44.71 -15.70 40.73
C VAL A 457 45.33 -15.79 39.34
N ALA A 458 46.46 -15.12 39.17
CA ALA A 458 47.35 -15.28 38.03
C ALA A 458 48.34 -16.40 38.35
N ALA A 459 48.56 -17.32 37.41
CA ALA A 459 49.74 -18.16 37.36
C ALA A 459 50.08 -18.41 35.89
N GLY A 460 51.33 -18.07 35.54
CA GLY A 460 51.87 -18.13 34.19
C GLY A 460 52.21 -19.53 33.71
N GLY A 461 52.55 -19.63 32.42
CA GLY A 461 53.05 -20.86 31.82
C GLY A 461 53.12 -20.74 30.30
N TYR A 462 54.32 -20.49 29.80
CA TYR A 462 54.74 -20.58 28.40
C TYR A 462 54.25 -21.86 27.70
N PHE A 463 53.89 -21.75 26.41
CA PHE A 463 54.37 -22.67 25.38
C PHE A 463 54.47 -21.99 24.01
N ILE A 464 55.66 -22.10 23.43
CA ILE A 464 56.10 -21.67 22.11
C ILE A 464 55.76 -22.77 21.08
N ARG A 465 55.26 -22.37 19.90
CA ARG A 465 55.65 -22.91 18.58
C ARG A 465 55.16 -21.91 17.51
N GLN A 466 56.02 -21.00 17.06
CA GLN A 466 56.98 -21.12 15.96
C GLN A 466 56.30 -21.48 14.63
N ASP A 467 55.94 -20.53 13.77
CA ASP A 467 56.73 -19.67 12.86
C ASP A 467 56.96 -20.33 11.49
N SER A 468 56.79 -19.52 10.43
CA SER A 468 57.46 -19.56 9.11
C SER A 468 56.50 -18.97 8.06
N SER A 469 56.59 -17.69 7.73
CA SER A 469 57.60 -16.93 6.96
C SER A 469 57.09 -16.66 5.53
N ARG A 470 56.83 -15.40 5.14
CA ARG A 470 57.73 -14.28 4.75
C ARG A 470 58.34 -14.44 3.37
N THR A 471 58.01 -13.50 2.48
CA THR A 471 58.87 -12.59 1.69
C THR A 471 57.94 -11.84 0.72
N GLY A 472 57.96 -10.53 0.50
CA GLY A 472 58.95 -9.48 0.76
C GLY A 472 59.12 -8.65 -0.52
N GLU A 473 59.28 -7.32 -0.36
CA GLU A 473 59.68 -6.29 -1.36
C GLU A 473 58.57 -5.57 -2.16
N ARG A 474 58.55 -4.24 -2.33
CA ARG A 474 59.29 -3.09 -1.75
C ARG A 474 58.53 -1.79 -2.12
N LEU A 475 58.59 -0.80 -1.23
CA LEU A 475 58.08 0.58 -1.38
C LEU A 475 58.99 1.47 -2.24
N VAL A 476 58.37 2.38 -3.00
CA VAL A 476 58.72 3.82 -3.21
C VAL A 476 57.38 4.50 -3.54
N GLY A 477 56.85 5.56 -2.92
CA GLY A 477 57.43 6.68 -2.18
C GLY A 477 56.96 7.96 -2.88
N GLY A 478 55.90 8.62 -2.37
CA GLY A 478 55.34 9.85 -2.94
C GLY A 478 54.07 10.33 -2.23
N GLU A 479 54.26 11.15 -1.19
CA GLU A 479 53.35 12.01 -0.42
C GLU A 479 52.37 12.83 -1.30
N ALA A 480 51.25 13.40 -0.87
CA ALA A 480 50.41 13.42 0.33
C ALA A 480 49.11 14.13 -0.10
N GLY A 481 47.96 13.75 0.48
CA GLY A 481 46.69 14.41 0.18
C GLY A 481 45.49 13.68 0.77
N GLY A 482 45.45 13.55 2.09
CA GLY A 482 44.35 12.92 2.81
C GLY A 482 43.06 13.74 2.73
N ARG A 483 41.97 13.07 2.32
CA ARG A 483 40.61 13.19 2.87
C ARG A 483 39.78 12.02 2.37
N THR A 484 39.91 10.89 3.05
CA THR A 484 38.94 9.79 2.97
C THR A 484 37.66 10.26 3.65
N VAL A 485 36.67 10.65 2.84
CA VAL A 485 35.28 10.68 3.28
C VAL A 485 34.71 9.31 2.93
N ASP A 486 34.54 8.49 3.96
CA ASP A 486 33.80 7.24 3.92
C ASP A 486 32.32 7.57 3.66
N GLU A 487 31.94 7.71 2.39
CA GLU A 487 30.53 7.76 1.99
C GLU A 487 29.96 6.34 2.05
N GLY A 488 29.47 5.97 3.24
CA GLY A 488 28.66 4.77 3.39
C GLY A 488 27.49 4.77 2.40
N GLU A 489 27.34 3.69 1.63
CA GLU A 489 26.24 3.50 0.69
C GLU A 489 24.89 3.63 1.45
N ARG A 490 24.11 4.65 1.06
CA ARG A 490 22.74 4.90 1.52
C ARG A 490 21.76 4.49 0.43
N ASP A 491 20.67 3.83 0.81
CA ASP A 491 19.55 3.55 -0.10
C ASP A 491 18.75 4.84 -0.40
N TRP A 492 17.90 4.82 -1.41
CA TRP A 492 17.20 6.00 -1.96
C TRP A 492 16.31 6.76 -0.96
N ASP A 493 16.00 6.15 0.18
CA ASP A 493 15.23 6.74 1.29
C ASP A 493 16.09 7.24 2.46
N GLY A 494 17.42 7.16 2.34
CA GLY A 494 18.37 7.57 3.39
C GLY A 494 18.59 6.52 4.48
N SER A 495 18.08 5.31 4.33
CA SER A 495 18.41 4.21 5.26
C SER A 495 19.86 3.72 5.07
N HIS A 496 20.56 3.52 6.18
CA HIS A 496 21.91 2.95 6.17
C HIS A 496 21.86 1.43 5.96
N LEU A 497 22.69 0.93 5.06
CA LEU A 497 23.02 -0.49 4.97
C LEU A 497 23.65 -0.94 6.29
N MET A 498 22.88 -1.62 7.14
CA MET A 498 23.40 -2.31 8.32
C MET A 498 24.29 -3.47 7.84
N ARG A 499 25.59 -3.18 7.68
CA ARG A 499 26.62 -4.20 7.51
C ARG A 499 26.82 -4.84 8.89
N SER A 500 26.16 -5.97 9.11
CA SER A 500 26.37 -6.80 10.30
C SER A 500 27.82 -7.30 10.30
N ASN A 501 28.68 -6.66 11.09
CA ASN A 501 29.83 -7.29 11.72
C ASN A 501 29.90 -6.76 13.16
N GLN A 502 29.61 -7.63 14.12
CA GLN A 502 29.82 -7.37 15.53
C GLN A 502 31.31 -7.25 15.83
N THR A 503 31.71 -6.19 16.53
CA THR A 503 32.54 -6.33 17.74
C THR A 503 32.48 -5.05 18.58
N LEU A 504 32.10 -5.23 19.85
CA LEU A 504 32.17 -4.24 20.92
C LEU A 504 33.59 -3.68 21.04
N MET A 505 33.75 -2.35 21.03
CA MET A 505 34.76 -1.70 21.86
C MET A 505 34.15 -0.47 22.53
N ARG A 506 34.29 -0.47 23.85
CA ARG A 506 33.80 0.48 24.84
C ARG A 506 34.81 1.62 24.98
N GLY A 507 34.35 2.87 24.93
CA GLY A 507 35.13 4.07 25.28
C GLY A 507 34.16 5.24 25.45
N GLN A 508 33.53 5.39 26.61
CA GLN A 508 33.98 6.16 27.79
C GLN A 508 33.78 7.67 27.61
N ASP A 509 32.80 8.18 28.37
CA ASP A 509 32.43 9.57 28.58
C ASP A 509 33.60 10.51 28.87
N LYS A 510 33.62 11.64 28.17
CA LYS A 510 33.88 13.03 28.64
C LYS A 510 33.18 13.93 27.61
N GLY A 511 32.31 14.89 27.88
CA GLY A 511 32.19 15.80 28.99
C GLY A 511 32.28 17.24 28.45
N ARG A 512 31.17 18.00 28.63
CA ARG A 512 31.03 19.48 28.65
C ARG A 512 31.00 20.33 27.35
N LEU A 513 29.84 21.00 27.22
CA LEU A 513 29.62 22.45 27.07
C LEU A 513 30.34 23.19 25.93
N ARG A 514 29.62 23.50 24.84
CA ARG A 514 28.84 24.73 24.65
C ARG A 514 27.93 24.60 23.43
#